data_AF-A0A4Y8MU58-F1
#
_entry.id   AF-A0A4Y8MU58-F1
#
_cell.length_a   1.000
_cell.length_b   1.000
_cell.length_c   1.000
_cell.angle_alpha   90.00
_cell.angle_beta   90.00
_cell.angle_gamma   90.00
#
_symmetry.space_group_name_H-M   'P 1'
#
loop_
_entity.id
_entity.type
_entity.pdbx_description
1 polymer ?
#
loop_
_entity_poly.entity_id
_entity_poly.type
_entity_poly.pdbx_seq_one_letter_code
_entity_poly.pdbx_strand_id
1 'polypeptide(L)'
;MKRQIGLWAAVFAFAGCAQMPPPTAAQPAKTPNEVISFDIPPDALGARDPQLSAVLAKAGALAAAQPQSTVVLVTALGQDFAYLNQAVWKGVPAQRTARVNFENRTAGLGQPYSVSIRTVQ
;
A
#
# COMPACT_ATOMS: atom_id res chain seq x y z
N MET A 1 43.91 -10.10 52.79
CA MET A 1 43.02 -9.00 53.21
C MET A 1 41.74 -9.13 52.40
N LYS A 2 40.66 -9.77 52.87
CA LYS A 2 39.67 -9.38 53.91
C LYS A 2 38.71 -8.27 53.43
N ARG A 3 37.41 -8.65 53.35
CA ARG A 3 36.17 -7.83 53.29
C ARG A 3 35.81 -7.30 51.88
N GLN A 4 34.57 -7.25 51.42
CA GLN A 4 33.29 -7.22 52.13
C GLN A 4 32.11 -7.51 51.17
N ILE A 5 31.06 -8.08 51.75
CA ILE A 5 29.72 -8.32 51.21
C ILE A 5 29.04 -6.98 50.85
N GLY A 6 28.28 -6.95 49.75
CA GLY A 6 27.48 -5.79 49.36
C GLY A 6 26.51 -6.12 48.24
N LEU A 7 25.47 -6.88 48.59
CA LEU A 7 24.30 -7.15 47.77
C LEU A 7 23.54 -5.84 47.55
N TRP A 8 23.55 -5.30 46.33
CA TRP A 8 22.66 -4.20 45.91
C TRP A 8 21.93 -4.62 44.64
N ALA A 9 20.69 -5.05 44.84
CA ALA A 9 19.71 -5.23 43.79
C ALA A 9 19.33 -3.85 43.24
N ALA A 10 19.90 -3.47 42.11
CA ALA A 10 19.39 -2.38 41.30
C ALA A 10 18.26 -2.95 40.43
N VAL A 11 17.02 -2.64 40.80
CA VAL A 11 15.83 -2.92 40.01
C VAL A 11 15.98 -2.19 38.67
N PHE A 12 16.15 -2.96 37.60
CA PHE A 12 16.01 -2.47 36.23
C PHE A 12 14.57 -1.98 36.03
N ALA A 13 14.36 -0.66 36.10
CA ALA A 13 13.19 -0.06 35.51
C ALA A 13 13.36 -0.08 33.98
N PHE A 14 12.98 -1.19 33.36
CA PHE A 14 12.60 -1.20 31.94
C PHE A 14 11.36 -0.31 31.82
N ALA A 15 11.55 1.00 31.74
CA ALA A 15 10.57 1.88 31.12
C ALA A 15 10.58 1.53 29.64
N GLY A 16 9.81 0.51 29.29
CA GLY A 16 9.47 0.20 27.93
C GLY A 16 8.73 1.38 27.35
N CYS A 17 9.44 2.26 26.62
CA CYS A 17 8.85 2.91 25.48
C CYS A 17 8.62 1.81 24.44
N ALA A 18 7.62 0.95 24.66
CA ALA A 18 6.92 0.34 23.56
C ALA A 18 6.30 1.53 22.82
N GLN A 19 7.04 2.09 21.86
CA GLN A 19 6.47 3.01 20.89
C GLN A 19 5.35 2.22 20.22
N MET A 20 4.15 2.47 20.72
CA MET A 20 2.91 2.04 20.10
C MET A 20 3.03 2.50 18.66
N PRO A 21 2.98 1.57 17.68
CA PRO A 21 2.95 1.98 16.29
C PRO A 21 1.84 3.02 16.15
N PRO A 22 2.11 4.17 15.47
CA PRO A 22 1.06 5.14 15.22
C PRO A 22 -0.16 4.39 14.68
N PRO A 23 -1.38 4.73 15.11
CA PRO A 23 -2.58 4.02 14.69
C PRO A 23 -2.55 3.98 13.17
N THR A 24 -2.39 2.77 12.61
CA THR A 24 -2.58 2.49 11.20
C THR A 24 -3.85 3.21 10.80
N ALA A 25 -3.72 4.21 9.92
CA ALA A 25 -4.85 4.93 9.36
C ALA A 25 -5.91 3.88 9.03
N ALA A 26 -7.12 4.05 9.58
CA ALA A 26 -8.18 3.05 9.53
C ALA A 26 -8.23 2.46 8.12
N GLN A 27 -7.85 1.18 8.00
CA GLN A 27 -7.97 0.48 6.73
C GLN A 27 -9.44 0.60 6.33
N PRO A 28 -9.75 1.18 5.15
CA PRO A 28 -11.12 1.27 4.71
C PRO A 28 -11.72 -0.13 4.75
N ALA A 29 -12.93 -0.24 5.31
CA ALA A 29 -13.61 -1.52 5.49
C ALA A 29 -13.50 -2.35 4.21
N LYS A 30 -12.83 -3.51 4.30
CA LYS A 30 -12.48 -4.36 3.16
C LYS A 30 -13.70 -4.54 2.27
N THR A 31 -13.60 -4.05 1.04
CA THR A 31 -14.72 -4.09 0.11
C THR A 31 -15.01 -5.56 -0.21
N PRO A 32 -16.28 -6.01 -0.26
CA PRO A 32 -16.59 -7.33 -0.80
C PRO A 32 -15.98 -7.39 -2.21
N ASN A 33 -15.17 -8.42 -2.49
CA ASN A 33 -14.41 -8.63 -3.74
C ASN A 33 -13.08 -7.90 -3.88
N GLU A 34 -12.58 -7.28 -2.81
CA GLU A 34 -11.26 -6.70 -2.81
C GLU A 34 -10.17 -7.79 -2.79
N VAL A 35 -9.37 -7.80 -3.86
CA VAL A 35 -8.21 -8.68 -4.03
C VAL A 35 -7.03 -8.12 -3.25
N ILE A 36 -6.74 -6.82 -3.43
CA ILE A 36 -5.69 -6.09 -2.74
C ILE A 36 -6.02 -4.61 -2.72
N SER A 37 -5.54 -3.92 -1.69
CA SER A 37 -5.47 -2.47 -1.61
C SER A 37 -4.16 -2.10 -0.93
N PHE A 38 -3.48 -1.08 -1.45
CA PHE A 38 -2.29 -0.54 -0.82
C PHE A 38 -2.21 0.96 -1.05
N ASP A 39 -1.63 1.63 -0.05
CA ASP A 39 -1.36 3.06 -0.10
C ASP A 39 -0.06 3.32 -0.85
N ILE A 40 -0.02 4.43 -1.57
CA ILE A 40 1.15 4.89 -2.29
C ILE A 40 1.87 5.94 -1.42
N PRO A 41 3.15 5.74 -1.10
CA PRO A 41 3.93 6.74 -0.38
C PRO A 41 3.95 8.08 -1.14
N PRO A 42 3.67 9.22 -0.49
CA PRO A 42 3.62 10.53 -1.15
C PRO A 42 4.94 10.92 -1.84
N ASP A 43 6.07 10.54 -1.25
CA ASP A 43 7.43 10.78 -1.73
C ASP A 43 7.73 9.99 -3.02
N ALA A 44 7.24 8.76 -3.13
CA ALA A 44 7.45 7.91 -4.29
C ALA A 44 6.76 8.46 -5.57
N LEU A 45 5.64 9.16 -5.42
CA LEU A 45 4.93 9.76 -6.55
C LEU A 45 5.66 10.95 -7.15
N GLY A 46 6.11 11.87 -6.28
CA GLY A 46 6.81 13.08 -6.68
C GLY A 46 8.14 12.77 -7.38
N ALA A 47 8.83 11.71 -6.94
CA ALA A 47 10.07 11.26 -7.53
C ALA A 47 9.90 10.40 -8.80
N ARG A 48 8.66 10.03 -9.17
CA ARG A 48 8.37 9.01 -10.20
C ARG A 48 9.20 7.74 -9.99
N ASP A 49 9.19 7.24 -8.76
CA ASP A 49 10.06 6.16 -8.30
C ASP A 49 9.92 4.88 -9.17
N PRO A 50 11.02 4.35 -9.74
CA PRO A 50 11.03 3.06 -10.44
C PRO A 50 10.49 1.90 -9.62
N GLN A 51 10.71 1.87 -8.30
CA GLN A 51 10.20 0.81 -7.43
C GLN A 51 8.67 0.85 -7.35
N LEU A 52 8.09 2.04 -7.21
CA LEU A 52 6.65 2.22 -7.29
C LEU A 52 6.11 1.75 -8.64
N SER A 53 6.76 2.12 -9.75
CA SER A 53 6.33 1.64 -11.08
C SER A 53 6.37 0.12 -11.18
N ALA A 54 7.34 -0.56 -10.56
CA ALA A 54 7.42 -2.01 -10.55
C ALA A 54 6.31 -2.65 -9.71
N VAL A 55 5.96 -2.06 -8.57
CA VAL A 55 4.83 -2.50 -7.75
C VAL A 55 3.50 -2.34 -8.51
N LEU A 56 3.31 -1.21 -9.17
CA LEU A 56 2.12 -0.94 -9.99
C LEU A 56 2.00 -1.93 -11.15
N ALA A 57 3.11 -2.24 -11.84
CA ALA A 57 3.11 -3.28 -12.87
C ALA A 57 2.71 -4.66 -12.30
N LYS A 58 3.22 -5.04 -11.12
CA LYS A 58 2.80 -6.29 -10.46
C LYS A 58 1.31 -6.26 -10.10
N ALA A 59 0.78 -5.12 -9.67
CA ALA A 59 -0.65 -4.95 -9.43
C ALA A 59 -1.47 -5.15 -10.72
N GLY A 60 -1.01 -4.61 -11.85
CA GLY A 60 -1.64 -4.82 -13.15
C GLY A 60 -1.63 -6.29 -13.59
N ALA A 61 -0.49 -6.97 -13.42
CA ALA A 61 -0.38 -8.40 -13.68
C ALA A 61 -1.33 -9.21 -12.79
N LEU A 62 -1.44 -8.85 -11.50
CA LEU A 62 -2.34 -9.48 -10.55
C LEU A 62 -3.81 -9.27 -10.92
N ALA A 63 -4.18 -8.07 -11.35
CA ALA A 63 -5.54 -7.75 -11.83
C ALA A 63 -5.90 -8.62 -13.05
N ALA A 64 -4.97 -8.79 -13.99
CA ALA A 64 -5.15 -9.59 -15.19
C ALA A 64 -5.18 -11.10 -14.93
N ALA A 65 -4.49 -11.55 -13.88
CA ALA A 65 -4.42 -12.94 -13.47
C ALA A 65 -5.70 -13.45 -12.79
N GLN A 66 -6.59 -12.54 -12.37
CA GLN A 66 -7.85 -12.95 -11.74
C GLN A 66 -8.73 -13.75 -12.71
N PRO A 67 -9.50 -14.74 -12.22
CA PRO A 67 -10.40 -15.52 -13.08
C PRO A 67 -11.53 -14.67 -13.66
N GLN A 68 -12.06 -13.76 -12.84
CA GLN A 68 -13.11 -12.82 -13.18
C GLN A 68 -12.53 -11.52 -13.76
N SER A 69 -13.37 -10.72 -14.39
CA SER A 69 -12.98 -9.35 -14.74
C SER A 69 -12.70 -8.55 -13.47
N THR A 70 -11.79 -7.59 -13.56
CA THR A 70 -11.33 -6.77 -12.44
C THR A 70 -11.46 -5.29 -12.73
N VAL A 71 -11.59 -4.52 -11.66
CA VAL A 71 -11.45 -3.06 -11.68
C VAL A 71 -10.24 -2.70 -10.84
N VAL A 72 -9.32 -1.95 -11.44
CA VAL A 72 -8.24 -1.26 -10.74
C VAL A 72 -8.73 0.15 -10.43
N LEU A 73 -8.94 0.45 -9.16
CA LEU A 73 -9.30 1.78 -8.69
C LEU A 73 -8.03 2.49 -8.19
N VAL A 74 -7.68 3.59 -8.84
CA VAL A 74 -6.57 4.47 -8.48
C VAL A 74 -7.12 5.72 -7.81
N THR A 75 -6.78 5.92 -6.54
CA THR A 75 -7.12 7.12 -5.78
C THR A 75 -5.88 8.00 -5.67
N ALA A 76 -5.86 9.15 -6.34
CA ALA A 76 -4.69 10.05 -6.38
C ALA A 76 -5.08 11.47 -6.82
N LEU A 77 -4.11 12.36 -7.03
CA LEU A 77 -4.35 13.63 -7.72
C LEU A 77 -4.50 13.44 -9.23
N GLY A 78 -5.26 14.35 -9.85
CA GLY A 78 -5.54 14.35 -11.29
C GLY A 78 -4.29 14.25 -12.17
N GLN A 79 -3.25 15.01 -11.81
CA GLN A 79 -1.98 15.08 -12.53
C GLN A 79 -1.18 13.77 -12.55
N ASP A 80 -1.49 12.84 -11.65
CA ASP A 80 -0.73 11.61 -11.46
C ASP A 80 -1.38 10.39 -12.09
N PHE A 81 -2.66 10.46 -12.46
CA PHE A 81 -3.36 9.33 -13.06
C PHE A 81 -2.69 8.82 -14.34
N ALA A 82 -2.12 9.70 -15.18
CA ALA A 82 -1.43 9.27 -16.38
C ALA A 82 -0.26 8.32 -16.07
N TYR A 83 0.59 8.71 -15.12
CA TYR A 83 1.73 7.90 -14.70
C TYR A 83 1.28 6.60 -14.02
N LEU A 84 0.35 6.69 -13.07
CA LEU A 84 -0.11 5.54 -12.29
C LEU A 84 -0.78 4.50 -13.21
N ASN A 85 -1.70 4.94 -14.07
CA ASN A 85 -2.41 4.04 -14.97
C ASN A 85 -1.45 3.42 -15.98
N GLN A 86 -0.51 4.19 -16.53
CA GLN A 86 0.49 3.63 -17.44
C GLN A 86 1.36 2.58 -16.74
N ALA A 87 1.80 2.84 -15.51
CA ALA A 87 2.62 1.89 -14.75
C ALA A 87 1.87 0.59 -14.46
N VAL A 88 0.59 0.66 -14.11
CA VAL A 88 -0.24 -0.54 -13.94
C VAL A 88 -0.45 -1.26 -15.27
N TRP A 89 -0.79 -0.53 -16.35
CA TRP A 89 -1.00 -1.11 -17.68
C TRP A 89 0.22 -1.85 -18.21
N LYS A 90 1.44 -1.40 -17.91
CA LYS A 90 2.68 -2.11 -18.29
C LYS A 90 2.73 -3.56 -17.79
N GLY A 91 2.04 -3.88 -16.69
CA GLY A 91 1.97 -5.23 -16.16
C GLY A 91 0.84 -6.09 -16.70
N VAL A 92 -0.12 -5.52 -17.44
CA VAL A 92 -1.28 -6.24 -17.96
C VAL A 92 -0.90 -6.89 -19.30
N PRO A 93 -0.96 -8.23 -19.43
CA PRO A 93 -0.75 -8.90 -20.71
C PRO A 93 -1.81 -8.48 -21.74
N ALA A 94 -1.40 -8.25 -22.99
CA ALA A 94 -2.30 -7.79 -24.06
C ALA A 94 -3.53 -8.70 -24.26
N GLN A 95 -3.38 -10.01 -24.04
CA GLN A 95 -4.49 -10.98 -24.17
C GLN A 95 -5.55 -10.84 -23.06
N ARG A 96 -5.23 -10.14 -21.97
CA ARG A 96 -6.06 -10.01 -20.76
C ARG A 96 -6.56 -8.58 -20.54
N THR A 97 -6.20 -7.64 -21.40
CA THR A 97 -6.59 -6.23 -21.33
C THR A 97 -8.10 -6.04 -21.23
N ALA A 98 -8.90 -6.79 -21.99
CA ALA A 98 -10.36 -6.69 -21.97
C ALA A 98 -11.02 -7.12 -20.64
N ARG A 99 -10.27 -7.74 -19.72
CA ARG A 99 -10.75 -8.15 -18.39
C ARG A 99 -10.40 -7.15 -17.30
N VAL A 100 -9.58 -6.14 -17.59
CA VAL A 100 -9.11 -5.16 -16.62
C VAL A 100 -9.69 -3.80 -16.96
N ASN A 101 -10.53 -3.27 -16.07
CA ASN A 101 -11.06 -1.92 -16.16
C ASN A 101 -10.31 -1.00 -15.19
N PHE A 102 -10.24 0.29 -15.52
CA PHE A 102 -9.63 1.30 -14.65
C PHE A 102 -10.67 2.32 -14.21
N GLU A 103 -10.61 2.68 -12.94
CA GLU A 103 -11.35 3.78 -12.36
C GLU A 103 -10.36 4.73 -11.68
N ASN A 104 -10.51 6.03 -11.93
CA ASN A 104 -9.73 7.05 -11.25
C ASN A 104 -10.63 7.82 -10.29
N ARG A 105 -10.18 7.98 -9.06
CA ARG A 105 -10.86 8.80 -8.05
C ARG A 105 -9.89 9.84 -7.53
N THR A 106 -10.32 11.09 -7.51
CA THR A 106 -9.51 12.14 -6.89
C THR A 106 -9.47 11.92 -5.38
N ALA A 107 -8.26 11.87 -4.82
CA ALA A 107 -8.08 11.78 -3.38
C ALA A 107 -8.67 13.01 -2.67
N GLY A 108 -9.37 12.78 -1.56
CA GLY A 108 -9.84 13.86 -0.70
C GLY A 108 -8.68 14.53 0.04
N LEU A 109 -8.93 15.70 0.62
CA LEU A 109 -7.93 16.38 1.44
C LEU A 109 -7.49 15.49 2.62
N GLY A 110 -6.17 15.30 2.76
CA GLY A 110 -5.59 14.45 3.82
C GLY A 110 -5.79 12.94 3.62
N GLN A 111 -6.38 12.50 2.51
CA GLN A 111 -6.50 11.08 2.19
C GLN A 111 -5.23 10.58 1.51
N PRO A 112 -4.72 9.39 1.88
CA PRO A 112 -3.59 8.80 1.18
C PRO A 112 -3.97 8.47 -0.26
N TYR A 113 -2.97 8.45 -1.14
CA TYR A 113 -3.17 7.88 -2.46
C TYR A 113 -3.13 6.37 -2.36
N SER A 114 -3.87 5.68 -3.21
CA SER A 114 -3.97 4.24 -3.13
C SER A 114 -4.27 3.62 -4.49
N VAL A 115 -3.93 2.34 -4.60
CA VAL A 115 -4.40 1.48 -5.68
C VAL A 115 -5.10 0.28 -5.07
N SER A 116 -6.30 0.00 -5.54
CA SER A 116 -7.06 -1.17 -5.13
C SER A 116 -7.50 -1.97 -6.35
N ILE A 117 -7.60 -3.28 -6.18
CA ILE A 117 -8.07 -4.21 -7.20
C ILE A 117 -9.27 -4.94 -6.63
N ARG A 118 -10.37 -4.89 -7.36
CA ARG A 118 -11.59 -5.64 -7.04
C ARG A 118 -12.01 -6.51 -8.20
N THR A 119 -12.56 -7.70 -7.93
CA THR A 119 -13.24 -8.48 -8.97
C THR A 119 -14.67 -7.96 -9.15
N VAL A 120 -15.16 -7.99 -10.39
CA VAL A 120 -16.59 -7.87 -10.66
C VAL A 120 -17.19 -9.28 -10.61
N GLN A 121 -18.11 -9.49 -9.67
CA GLN A 121 -18.89 -10.72 -9.56
C GLN A 121 -19.90 -10.84 -10.70
#